data_AF-A0A644U529-F1
#
_entry.id   AF-A0A644U529-F1
#
_cell.length_a   1.000
_cell.length_b   1.000
_cell.length_c   1.000
_cell.angle_alpha   90.00
_cell.angle_beta   90.00
_cell.angle_gamma   90.00
#
_symmetry.space_group_name_H-M   'P 1'
#
loop_
_entity.id
_entity.type
_entity.pdbx_description
1 polymer ?
#
loop_
_entity_poly.entity_id
_entity_poly.type
_entity_poly.pdbx_seq_one_letter_code
_entity_poly.pdbx_strand_id
1 'polypeptide(L)'
;MILLDFIENSSILIVNNIEETLNLMLPKYPLHSVRVIKNEEKEEFLIAQANETIKEAFIATSEKKYLFLCGSTFRKEAQNALLKILEEPPRNIVFILITNSKTSLLPTIYSRLPYKYLKKSEQKIESSLDLNRLDLKDIYTFLQENQKISKQEAKDIVESLLLKANNQKIKLSQKKLDFFSKAIKLLELNSKPINVLTTLLLYLSNQKNQN
;
A
#
# COMPACT_ATOMS: atom_id res chain seq x y z
N MET A 1 4.23 -13.58 -7.55
CA MET A 1 4.25 -12.43 -8.48
C MET A 1 2.81 -12.20 -8.92
N ILE A 2 2.12 -11.18 -8.41
CA ILE A 2 0.78 -10.84 -8.91
C ILE A 2 1.01 -10.28 -10.31
N LEU A 3 0.57 -10.99 -11.34
CA LEU A 3 0.52 -10.42 -12.69
C LEU A 3 -0.44 -9.23 -12.64
N LEU A 4 0.10 -8.02 -12.79
CA LEU A 4 -0.72 -6.84 -13.10
C LEU A 4 -1.16 -6.96 -14.56
N ASP A 5 -2.26 -7.66 -14.80
CA ASP A 5 -2.73 -7.89 -16.17
C ASP A 5 -3.28 -6.61 -16.81
N PHE A 6 -3.35 -6.65 -18.14
CA PHE A 6 -4.04 -5.65 -18.95
C PHE A 6 -5.50 -5.49 -18.48
N ILE A 7 -5.97 -4.25 -18.39
CA ILE A 7 -7.32 -3.93 -17.92
C ILE A 7 -8.15 -3.48 -19.12
N GLU A 8 -9.15 -4.29 -19.46
CA GLU A 8 -10.04 -4.01 -20.58
C GLU A 8 -11.15 -3.01 -20.25
N ASN A 9 -11.57 -2.95 -18.98
CA ASN A 9 -12.78 -2.24 -18.54
C ASN A 9 -12.47 -1.25 -17.41
N SER A 10 -13.31 -0.21 -17.31
CA SER A 10 -13.11 0.84 -16.31
C SER A 10 -13.08 0.24 -14.89
N SER A 11 -12.07 0.59 -14.10
CA SER A 11 -11.88 0.01 -12.77
C SER A 11 -11.04 0.90 -11.85
N ILE A 12 -11.15 0.62 -10.55
CA ILE A 12 -10.37 1.25 -9.49
C ILE A 12 -9.28 0.27 -9.03
N LEU A 13 -8.03 0.73 -8.99
CA LEU A 13 -6.87 0.01 -8.51
C LEU A 13 -6.41 0.63 -7.20
N ILE A 14 -6.43 -0.18 -6.14
CA ILE A 14 -5.92 0.21 -4.83
C ILE A 14 -4.53 -0.40 -4.67
N VAL A 15 -3.49 0.44 -4.68
CA VAL A 15 -2.07 0.03 -4.80
C VAL A 15 -1.24 0.52 -3.62
N ASN A 16 0.00 0.04 -3.48
CA ASN A 16 0.94 0.57 -2.49
C ASN A 16 1.64 1.82 -3.00
N ASN A 17 2.11 1.78 -4.26
CA ASN A 17 2.83 2.85 -4.92
C ASN A 17 2.22 3.06 -6.33
N ILE A 18 1.80 4.30 -6.61
CA ILE A 18 1.13 4.68 -7.85
C ILE A 18 2.13 4.65 -9.01
N GLU A 19 3.26 5.33 -8.87
CA GLU A 19 4.33 5.42 -9.87
C GLU A 19 4.90 4.05 -10.26
N GLU A 20 5.18 3.18 -9.29
CA GLU A 20 5.62 1.80 -9.57
C GLU A 20 4.56 1.05 -10.39
N THR A 21 3.29 1.20 -10.01
CA THR A 21 2.17 0.55 -10.71
C THR A 21 2.04 1.07 -12.15
N LEU A 22 2.15 2.38 -12.35
CA LEU A 22 2.11 3.00 -13.68
C LEU A 22 3.25 2.46 -14.56
N ASN A 23 4.48 2.44 -14.05
CA ASN A 23 5.64 1.95 -14.80
C ASN A 23 5.50 0.48 -15.22
N LEU A 24 4.83 -0.35 -14.40
CA LEU A 24 4.55 -1.75 -14.73
C LEU A 24 3.38 -1.93 -15.70
N MET A 25 2.42 -1.00 -15.70
CA MET A 25 1.19 -1.09 -16.47
C MET A 25 1.31 -0.47 -17.86
N LEU A 26 1.85 0.76 -17.96
CA LEU A 26 1.91 1.52 -19.20
C LEU A 26 2.53 0.75 -20.38
N PRO A 27 3.60 -0.05 -20.21
CA PRO A 27 4.17 -0.84 -21.32
C PRO A 27 3.21 -1.90 -21.91
N LYS A 28 2.12 -2.23 -21.22
CA LYS A 28 1.14 -3.24 -21.63
C LYS A 28 0.00 -2.67 -22.48
N TYR A 29 -0.03 -1.35 -22.65
CA TYR A 29 -1.07 -0.66 -23.41
C TYR A 29 -0.48 -0.04 -24.69
N PRO A 30 -1.28 0.14 -25.75
CA PRO A 30 -0.83 0.84 -26.94
C PRO A 30 -0.46 2.29 -26.64
N LEU A 31 0.72 2.73 -27.06
CA LEU A 31 1.30 4.04 -26.69
C LEU A 31 0.39 5.23 -27.00
N HIS A 32 -0.32 5.17 -28.14
CA HIS A 32 -1.19 6.25 -28.62
C HIS A 32 -2.60 6.24 -28.00
N SER A 33 -2.95 5.15 -27.31
CA SER A 33 -4.26 4.94 -26.72
C SER A 33 -4.30 5.30 -25.23
N VAL A 34 -3.19 5.74 -24.64
CA VAL A 34 -3.08 5.97 -23.20
C VAL A 34 -2.88 7.43 -22.87
N ARG A 35 -3.59 7.90 -21.84
CA ARG A 35 -3.33 9.18 -21.19
C ARG A 35 -3.26 8.98 -19.69
N VAL A 36 -2.22 9.55 -19.08
CA VAL A 36 -2.05 9.59 -17.63
C VAL A 36 -2.36 11.00 -17.17
N ILE A 37 -3.31 11.12 -16.26
CA ILE A 37 -3.74 12.37 -15.67
C ILE A 37 -3.44 12.29 -14.18
N LYS A 38 -2.46 13.08 -13.76
CA LYS A 38 -2.00 13.18 -12.38
C LYS A 38 -1.67 14.62 -12.06
N ASN A 39 -1.55 14.92 -10.78
CA ASN A 39 -1.07 16.21 -10.34
C ASN A 39 0.46 16.18 -10.28
N GLU A 40 1.11 17.14 -10.94
CA GLU A 40 2.57 17.23 -11.04
C GLU A 40 3.20 17.74 -9.73
N GLU A 41 2.46 18.52 -8.93
CA GLU A 41 3.00 19.19 -7.74
C GLU A 41 2.66 18.48 -6.43
N LYS A 42 1.52 17.77 -6.39
CA LYS A 42 0.97 17.15 -5.18
C LYS A 42 0.48 15.75 -5.48
N GLU A 43 0.41 14.92 -4.46
CA GLU A 43 -0.20 13.59 -4.57
C GLU A 43 -1.74 13.60 -4.62
N GLU A 44 -2.36 14.79 -4.59
CA GLU A 44 -3.81 14.94 -4.57
C GLU A 44 -4.39 15.13 -5.97
N PHE A 45 -5.44 14.39 -6.28
CA PHE A 45 -6.24 14.58 -7.49
C PHE A 45 -7.28 15.69 -7.27
N LEU A 46 -7.06 16.85 -7.90
CA LEU A 46 -7.87 18.05 -7.72
C LEU A 46 -8.90 18.21 -8.85
N ILE A 47 -9.73 19.25 -8.72
CA ILE A 47 -10.75 19.60 -9.72
C ILE A 47 -10.13 19.91 -11.09
N ALA A 48 -8.90 20.43 -11.13
CA ALA A 48 -8.19 20.71 -12.38
C ALA A 48 -7.97 19.42 -13.19
N GLN A 49 -7.45 18.36 -12.56
CA GLN A 49 -7.25 17.06 -13.19
C GLN A 49 -8.58 16.40 -13.59
N ALA A 50 -9.64 16.57 -12.79
CA ALA A 50 -10.97 16.08 -13.16
C ALA A 50 -11.49 16.76 -14.44
N ASN A 51 -11.33 18.09 -14.55
CA ASN A 51 -11.73 18.83 -15.75
C ASN A 51 -10.92 18.44 -16.98
N GLU A 52 -9.60 18.21 -16.81
CA GLU A 52 -8.74 17.68 -17.87
C GLU A 52 -9.21 16.31 -18.35
N THR A 53 -9.56 15.42 -17.40
CA THR A 53 -10.10 14.09 -17.70
C THR A 53 -11.37 14.16 -18.53
N ILE A 54 -12.30 15.03 -18.12
CA ILE A 54 -13.56 15.21 -18.82
C ILE A 54 -13.29 15.69 -20.25
N LYS A 55 -12.41 16.69 -20.43
CA LYS A 55 -12.02 17.19 -21.75
C LYS A 55 -11.43 16.07 -22.61
N GLU A 56 -10.47 15.32 -22.07
CA GLU A 56 -9.76 14.26 -22.78
C GLU A 56 -10.68 13.08 -23.17
N ALA A 57 -11.69 12.78 -22.34
CA ALA A 57 -12.68 11.74 -22.58
C ALA A 57 -13.66 12.09 -23.71
N PHE A 58 -13.96 13.38 -23.90
CA PHE A 58 -14.85 13.84 -24.99
C PHE A 58 -14.14 14.02 -26.34
N ILE A 59 -12.81 13.92 -26.38
CA ILE A 59 -12.07 13.89 -27.65
C ILE A 59 -12.40 12.58 -28.37
N ALA A 60 -13.07 12.70 -29.52
CA ALA A 60 -13.49 11.56 -30.32
C ALA A 60 -12.30 10.67 -30.71
N THR A 61 -12.49 9.36 -30.61
CA THR A 61 -11.48 8.36 -30.96
C THR A 61 -12.17 7.14 -31.58
N SER A 62 -11.61 6.65 -32.69
CA SER A 62 -12.04 5.40 -33.32
C SER A 62 -11.61 4.17 -32.53
N GLU A 63 -10.52 4.28 -31.77
CA GLU A 63 -9.93 3.20 -30.98
C GLU A 63 -10.19 3.38 -29.48
N LYS A 64 -10.08 2.28 -28.72
CA LYS A 64 -10.14 2.32 -27.25
C LYS A 64 -9.05 3.24 -26.69
N LYS A 65 -9.44 4.14 -25.79
CA LYS A 65 -8.57 5.08 -25.10
C LYS A 65 -8.66 4.86 -23.60
N TYR A 66 -7.51 4.73 -22.97
CA TYR A 66 -7.34 4.42 -21.56
C TYR A 66 -6.90 5.67 -20.81
N LEU A 67 -7.73 6.13 -19.88
CA LEU A 67 -7.47 7.31 -19.06
C LEU A 67 -7.09 6.83 -17.65
N PHE A 68 -5.81 6.96 -17.32
CA PHE A 68 -5.28 6.67 -16.00
C PHE A 68 -5.40 7.90 -15.11
N LEU A 69 -6.19 7.79 -14.04
CA LEU A 69 -6.46 8.86 -13.08
C LEU A 69 -5.71 8.55 -11.80
N CYS A 70 -4.69 9.32 -11.48
CA CYS A 70 -3.75 8.95 -10.43
C CYS A 70 -3.71 9.98 -9.29
N GLY A 71 -3.94 9.51 -8.07
CA GLY A 71 -3.79 10.32 -6.87
C GLY A 71 -3.90 9.51 -5.57
N SER A 72 -3.06 9.84 -4.60
CA SER A 72 -3.12 9.28 -3.24
C SER A 72 -4.46 9.60 -2.58
N THR A 73 -4.95 10.82 -2.80
CA THR A 73 -6.26 11.30 -2.34
C THR A 73 -6.99 12.02 -3.46
N PHE A 74 -8.29 11.77 -3.61
CA PHE A 74 -9.13 12.50 -4.56
C PHE A 74 -9.99 13.51 -3.79
N ARG A 75 -9.92 14.79 -4.16
CA ARG A 75 -10.75 15.82 -3.51
C ARG A 75 -12.22 15.64 -3.87
N LYS A 76 -13.13 15.94 -2.94
CA LYS A 76 -14.57 15.66 -3.10
C LYS A 76 -15.13 16.34 -4.35
N GLU A 77 -14.70 17.56 -4.61
CA GLU A 77 -15.08 18.37 -5.77
C GLU A 77 -14.67 17.68 -7.07
N ALA A 78 -13.45 17.16 -7.12
CA ALA A 78 -12.92 16.42 -8.27
C ALA A 78 -13.74 15.14 -8.52
N GLN A 79 -14.03 14.39 -7.46
CA GLN A 79 -14.81 13.15 -7.56
C GLN A 79 -16.23 13.40 -8.05
N ASN A 80 -16.89 14.43 -7.51
CA ASN A 80 -18.25 14.79 -7.90
C ASN A 80 -18.32 15.22 -9.38
N ALA A 81 -17.30 15.92 -9.89
CA ALA A 81 -17.21 16.28 -11.30
C ALA A 81 -17.09 15.04 -12.21
N LEU A 82 -16.38 14.00 -11.75
CA LEU A 82 -16.20 12.76 -12.51
C LEU A 82 -17.45 11.86 -12.50
N LEU A 83 -18.40 12.02 -11.57
CA LEU A 83 -19.54 11.09 -11.42
C LEU A 83 -20.31 10.87 -12.72
N LYS A 84 -20.61 11.95 -13.45
CA LYS A 84 -21.40 11.88 -14.69
C LYS A 84 -20.71 11.06 -15.78
N ILE A 85 -19.40 11.27 -15.98
CA ILE A 85 -18.64 10.58 -17.03
C ILE A 85 -18.27 9.14 -16.64
N LEU A 86 -18.25 8.81 -15.35
CA LEU A 86 -18.03 7.44 -14.89
C LEU A 86 -19.30 6.59 -14.98
N GLU A 87 -20.48 7.21 -14.87
CA GLU A 87 -21.78 6.54 -15.01
C GLU A 87 -22.13 6.28 -16.48
N GLU A 88 -21.96 7.29 -17.33
CA GLU A 88 -22.19 7.20 -18.77
C GLU A 88 -20.89 7.55 -19.51
N PRO A 89 -19.93 6.62 -19.58
CA PRO A 89 -18.65 6.87 -20.24
C PRO A 89 -18.85 7.13 -21.74
N PRO A 90 -18.11 8.09 -22.33
CA PRO A 90 -18.08 8.26 -23.77
C PRO A 90 -17.61 6.98 -24.48
N ARG A 91 -18.00 6.81 -25.75
CA ARG A 91 -17.63 5.63 -26.53
C ARG A 91 -16.11 5.45 -26.56
N ASN A 92 -15.68 4.20 -26.44
CA ASN A 92 -14.27 3.79 -26.48
C ASN A 92 -13.40 4.32 -25.33
N ILE A 93 -13.96 4.92 -24.28
CA ILE A 93 -13.19 5.40 -23.13
C ILE A 93 -13.20 4.36 -21.99
N VAL A 94 -12.02 4.06 -21.46
CA VAL A 94 -11.81 3.20 -20.30
C VAL A 94 -11.11 3.99 -19.20
N PHE A 95 -11.75 4.10 -18.04
CA PHE A 95 -11.22 4.83 -16.88
C PHE A 95 -10.52 3.89 -15.90
N ILE A 96 -9.24 4.14 -15.64
CA ILE A 96 -8.44 3.37 -14.67
C ILE A 96 -8.03 4.31 -13.54
N LEU A 97 -8.73 4.24 -12.42
CA LEU A 97 -8.44 5.06 -11.25
C LEU A 97 -7.38 4.34 -10.40
N ILE A 98 -6.30 5.00 -10.04
CA ILE A 98 -5.24 4.44 -9.22
C ILE A 98 -5.10 5.27 -7.94
N THR A 99 -5.20 4.62 -6.78
CA THR A 99 -5.12 5.26 -5.47
C THR A 99 -4.47 4.38 -4.41
N ASN A 100 -3.94 4.96 -3.34
CA ASN A 100 -3.27 4.22 -2.27
C ASN A 100 -4.21 3.74 -1.16
N SER A 101 -5.44 4.25 -1.08
CA SER A 101 -6.37 3.89 0.00
C SER A 101 -7.79 3.71 -0.51
N LYS A 102 -8.57 2.81 0.11
CA LYS A 102 -10.00 2.72 -0.18
C LYS A 102 -10.73 4.01 0.21
N THR A 103 -10.31 4.64 1.30
CA THR A 103 -10.98 5.81 1.88
C THR A 103 -10.79 7.10 1.08
N SER A 104 -9.93 7.10 0.06
CA SER A 104 -9.68 8.27 -0.79
C SER A 104 -10.84 8.57 -1.74
N LEU A 105 -11.67 7.56 -2.05
CA LEU A 105 -12.79 7.68 -2.98
C LEU A 105 -14.14 7.61 -2.24
N LEU A 106 -15.12 8.34 -2.77
CA LEU A 106 -16.48 8.38 -2.28
C LEU A 106 -17.20 7.05 -2.57
N PRO A 107 -18.13 6.62 -1.71
CA PRO A 107 -18.95 5.43 -1.97
C PRO A 107 -19.67 5.46 -3.33
N THR A 108 -20.02 6.64 -3.82
CA THR A 108 -20.67 6.86 -5.12
C THR A 108 -19.79 6.54 -6.32
N ILE A 109 -18.46 6.59 -6.17
CA ILE A 109 -17.51 6.15 -7.20
C ILE A 109 -17.41 4.63 -7.19
N TYR A 110 -17.31 4.03 -6.00
CA TYR A 110 -17.29 2.56 -5.84
C TYR A 110 -18.57 1.87 -6.30
N SER A 111 -19.72 2.54 -6.27
CA SER A 111 -20.96 1.98 -6.80
C SER A 111 -20.99 1.91 -8.33
N ARG A 112 -20.16 2.70 -9.02
CA ARG A 112 -20.13 2.80 -10.49
C ARG A 112 -18.99 2.01 -11.13
N LEU A 113 -17.92 1.76 -10.38
CA LEU A 113 -16.73 1.08 -10.90
C LEU A 113 -16.35 -0.14 -10.05
N PRO A 114 -15.99 -1.27 -10.69
CA PRO A 114 -15.37 -2.38 -9.98
C PRO A 114 -14.00 -1.94 -9.44
N TYR A 115 -13.63 -2.47 -8.27
CA TYR A 115 -12.33 -2.20 -7.67
C TYR A 115 -11.51 -3.48 -7.46
N LYS A 116 -10.19 -3.36 -7.56
CA LYS A 116 -9.23 -4.44 -7.29
C LYS A 116 -8.18 -3.95 -6.29
N TYR A 117 -7.92 -4.76 -5.27
CA TYR A 117 -6.78 -4.56 -4.38
C TYR A 117 -5.54 -5.16 -5.03
N LEU A 118 -4.62 -4.30 -5.44
CA LEU A 118 -3.32 -4.65 -5.98
C LEU A 118 -2.19 -4.30 -5.00
N LYS A 119 -2.55 -3.89 -3.78
CA LYS A 119 -1.64 -3.87 -2.65
C LYS A 119 -1.03 -5.25 -2.53
N LYS A 120 0.24 -5.37 -2.91
CA LYS A 120 1.07 -6.44 -2.37
C LYS A 120 0.99 -6.24 -0.84
N SER A 121 0.78 -7.28 -0.04
CA SER A 121 1.43 -7.17 1.27
C SER A 121 2.88 -6.89 0.89
N GLU A 122 3.45 -5.76 1.32
CA GLU A 122 4.90 -5.64 1.25
C GLU A 122 5.42 -6.99 1.72
N GLN A 123 6.23 -7.65 0.89
CA GLN A 123 6.98 -8.78 1.39
C GLN A 123 7.89 -8.16 2.43
N LYS A 124 7.35 -7.98 3.64
CA LYS A 124 8.07 -7.50 4.80
C LYS A 124 9.23 -8.44 4.87
N ILE A 125 10.41 -7.87 4.65
CA ILE A 125 11.64 -8.62 4.60
C ILE A 125 11.69 -9.36 5.92
N GLU A 126 11.63 -10.69 5.84
CA GLU A 126 11.67 -11.55 7.00
C GLU A 126 12.92 -11.17 7.80
N SER A 127 12.76 -10.98 9.12
CA SER A 127 13.91 -10.62 9.96
C SER A 127 15.04 -11.64 9.76
N SER A 128 16.28 -11.14 9.67
CA SER A 128 17.49 -11.96 9.62
C SER A 128 17.68 -12.77 10.90
N LEU A 129 17.03 -12.38 12.00
CA LEU A 129 17.10 -13.07 13.28
C LEU A 129 16.44 -14.44 13.23
N ASP A 130 17.18 -15.49 13.58
CA ASP A 130 16.62 -16.80 13.85
C ASP A 130 15.92 -16.81 15.22
N LEU A 131 14.60 -16.65 15.23
CA LEU A 131 13.84 -16.64 16.48
C LEU A 131 13.85 -17.99 17.20
N ASN A 132 14.23 -19.11 16.57
CA ASN A 132 14.41 -20.41 17.23
C ASN A 132 15.76 -20.51 17.96
N ARG A 133 16.78 -19.76 17.54
CA ARG A 133 18.13 -19.77 18.16
C ARG A 133 18.56 -18.45 18.80
N LEU A 134 17.71 -17.43 18.74
CA LEU A 134 17.92 -16.10 19.31
C LEU A 134 18.55 -16.13 20.71
N ASP A 135 19.79 -15.64 20.79
CA ASP A 135 20.54 -15.44 22.03
C ASP A 135 20.80 -13.95 22.31
N LEU A 136 21.47 -13.65 23.44
CA LEU A 136 21.77 -12.27 23.81
C LEU A 136 22.74 -11.57 22.84
N LYS A 137 23.64 -12.32 22.20
CA LYS A 137 24.60 -11.76 21.24
C LYS A 137 23.89 -11.35 19.97
N ASP A 138 22.99 -12.20 19.46
CA ASP A 138 22.14 -11.91 18.30
C ASP A 138 21.28 -10.66 18.54
N ILE A 139 20.65 -10.59 19.73
CA ILE A 139 19.84 -9.42 20.13
C ILE A 139 20.70 -8.16 20.15
N TYR A 140 21.88 -8.23 20.76
CA TYR A 140 22.77 -7.08 20.84
C TYR A 140 23.20 -6.58 19.46
N THR A 141 23.67 -7.49 18.58
CA THR A 141 24.09 -7.15 17.21
C THR A 141 22.94 -6.53 16.43
N PHE A 142 21.75 -7.13 16.48
CA PHE A 142 20.57 -6.61 15.79
C PHE A 142 20.16 -5.22 16.29
N LEU A 143 20.19 -4.99 17.61
CA LEU A 143 19.90 -3.67 18.18
C LEU A 143 20.96 -2.64 17.81
N GLN A 144 22.23 -3.03 17.70
CA GLN A 144 23.31 -2.14 17.25
C GLN A 144 23.11 -1.66 15.81
N GLU A 145 22.72 -2.56 14.91
CA GLU A 145 22.41 -2.24 13.51
C GLU A 145 21.21 -1.30 13.39
N ASN A 146 20.28 -1.34 14.37
CA ASN A 146 19.02 -0.62 14.35
C ASN A 146 18.92 0.53 15.38
N GLN A 147 20.06 1.13 15.79
CA GLN A 147 20.06 2.17 16.83
C GLN A 147 19.34 3.47 16.45
N LYS A 148 19.34 3.82 15.15
CA LYS A 148 18.85 5.12 14.64
C LYS A 148 17.69 4.96 13.67
N ILE A 149 16.75 4.08 14.00
CA ILE A 149 15.55 3.86 13.19
C ILE A 149 14.43 4.82 13.57
N SER A 150 13.60 5.15 12.60
CA SER A 150 12.34 5.86 12.76
C SER A 150 11.27 5.00 13.42
N LYS A 151 10.18 5.63 13.84
CA LYS A 151 8.99 4.96 14.36
C LYS A 151 8.38 3.99 13.36
N GLN A 152 8.37 4.34 12.06
CA GLN A 152 7.79 3.49 11.04
C GLN A 152 8.67 2.26 10.80
N GLU A 153 9.97 2.44 10.62
CA GLU A 153 10.92 1.32 10.48
C GLU A 153 10.86 0.35 11.68
N ALA A 154 10.67 0.88 12.89
CA ALA A 154 10.49 0.05 14.07
C ALA A 154 9.22 -0.80 14.04
N LYS A 155 8.10 -0.24 13.52
CA LYS A 155 6.87 -1.02 13.32
C LYS A 155 7.10 -2.11 12.28
N ASP A 156 7.78 -1.78 11.19
CA ASP A 156 8.08 -2.72 10.12
C ASP A 156 8.94 -3.89 10.65
N ILE A 157 9.89 -3.61 11.56
CA ILE A 157 10.68 -4.65 12.26
C ILE A 157 9.80 -5.52 13.16
N VAL A 158 8.91 -4.94 13.97
CA VAL A 158 8.01 -5.73 14.83
C VAL A 158 7.15 -6.68 14.00
N GLU A 159 6.67 -6.19 12.85
CA GLU A 159 5.86 -6.99 11.93
C GLU A 159 6.68 -8.05 11.19
N SER A 160 7.93 -7.76 10.82
CA SER A 160 8.83 -8.77 10.23
C SER A 160 9.20 -9.88 11.21
N LEU A 161 9.36 -9.56 12.50
CA LEU A 161 9.56 -10.54 13.57
C LEU A 161 8.32 -11.44 13.77
N LEU A 162 7.11 -10.87 13.67
CA LEU A 162 5.88 -11.66 13.76
C LEU A 162 5.75 -12.64 12.58
N LEU A 163 6.10 -12.20 11.37
CA LEU A 163 6.16 -13.06 10.18
C LEU A 163 7.22 -14.16 10.34
N LYS A 164 8.42 -13.80 10.83
CA LYS A 164 9.49 -14.76 11.13
C LYS A 164 9.00 -15.84 12.09
N ALA A 165 8.29 -15.45 13.16
CA ALA A 165 7.76 -16.39 14.14
C ALA A 165 6.77 -17.37 13.51
N ASN A 166 5.90 -16.89 12.62
CA ASN A 166 4.95 -17.74 11.91
C ASN A 166 5.66 -18.71 10.94
N ASN A 167 6.63 -18.22 10.16
CA ASN A 167 7.40 -19.05 9.21
C ASN A 167 8.23 -20.12 9.93
N GLN A 168 8.78 -19.81 11.10
CA GLN A 168 9.51 -20.73 11.94
C GLN A 168 8.61 -21.66 12.79
N LYS A 169 7.29 -21.60 12.59
CA LYS A 169 6.28 -22.40 13.30
C LYS A 169 6.34 -22.22 14.83
N ILE A 170 6.78 -21.06 15.31
CA ILE A 170 6.78 -20.73 16.73
C ILE A 170 5.33 -20.59 17.18
N LYS A 171 4.96 -21.30 18.25
CA LYS A 171 3.61 -21.20 18.84
C LYS A 171 3.36 -19.77 19.34
N LEU A 172 2.50 -19.05 18.64
CA LEU A 172 2.02 -17.71 18.97
C LEU A 172 0.82 -17.81 19.92
N SER A 173 1.08 -17.93 21.22
CA SER A 173 0.02 -17.87 22.23
C SER A 173 -0.60 -16.48 22.30
N GLN A 174 -1.81 -16.37 22.86
CA GLN A 174 -2.47 -15.08 23.07
C GLN A 174 -1.55 -14.08 23.79
N LYS A 175 -0.84 -14.52 24.84
CA LYS A 175 0.13 -13.69 25.56
C LYS A 175 1.23 -13.14 24.67
N LYS A 176 1.76 -13.92 23.71
CA LYS A 176 2.78 -13.45 22.77
C LYS A 176 2.19 -12.42 21.79
N LEU A 177 1.01 -12.71 21.23
CA LEU A 177 0.32 -11.79 20.32
C LEU A 177 -0.03 -10.47 20.99
N ASP A 178 -0.46 -10.50 22.25
CA ASP A 178 -0.70 -9.32 23.06
C ASP A 178 0.59 -8.50 23.26
N PHE A 179 1.74 -9.19 23.40
CA PHE A 179 3.03 -8.53 23.53
C PHE A 179 3.48 -7.82 22.25
N PHE A 180 3.33 -8.46 21.09
CA PHE A 180 3.55 -7.80 19.78
C PHE A 180 2.63 -6.58 19.62
N SER A 181 1.35 -6.73 19.97
CA SER A 181 0.37 -5.64 19.90
C SER A 181 0.74 -4.48 20.82
N LYS A 182 1.23 -4.78 22.03
CA LYS A 182 1.72 -3.78 22.99
C LYS A 182 2.96 -3.05 22.46
N ALA A 183 3.88 -3.74 21.80
CA ALA A 183 5.05 -3.13 21.18
C ALA A 183 4.64 -2.09 20.11
N ILE A 184 3.75 -2.46 19.19
CA ILE A 184 3.21 -1.52 18.19
C ILE A 184 2.54 -0.31 18.86
N LYS A 185 1.71 -0.55 19.88
CA LYS A 185 1.03 0.53 20.62
C LYS A 185 2.01 1.46 21.32
N LEU A 186 3.11 0.95 21.88
CA LEU A 186 4.15 1.80 22.50
C LEU A 186 4.87 2.67 21.47
N LEU A 187 5.16 2.15 20.27
CA LEU A 187 5.70 2.93 19.17
C LEU A 187 4.72 4.05 18.75
N GLU A 188 3.42 3.75 18.71
CA GLU A 188 2.37 4.73 18.43
C GLU A 188 2.34 5.87 19.44
N LEU A 189 2.54 5.55 20.72
CA LEU A 189 2.66 6.50 21.83
C LEU A 189 4.03 7.21 21.90
N ASN A 190 4.81 7.19 20.82
CA ASN A 190 6.10 7.86 20.68
C ASN A 190 7.19 7.37 21.67
N SER A 191 7.08 6.13 22.15
CA SER A 191 8.16 5.48 22.89
C SER A 191 9.40 5.33 21.99
N LYS A 192 10.59 5.42 22.59
CA LYS A 192 11.85 5.26 21.85
C LYS A 192 11.90 3.89 21.16
N PRO A 193 12.05 3.81 19.82
CA PRO A 193 12.07 2.56 19.06
C PRO A 193 12.97 1.48 19.64
N ILE A 194 14.21 1.85 19.96
CA ILE A 194 15.22 0.92 20.48
C ILE A 194 14.78 0.26 21.80
N ASN A 195 14.11 0.99 22.69
CA ASN A 195 13.66 0.44 23.98
C ASN A 195 12.51 -0.56 23.79
N VAL A 196 11.63 -0.28 22.84
CA VAL A 196 10.51 -1.17 22.50
C VAL A 196 11.04 -2.46 21.88
N LEU A 197 11.95 -2.36 20.92
CA LEU A 197 12.57 -3.53 20.28
C LEU A 197 13.36 -4.37 21.27
N THR A 198 14.17 -3.75 22.15
CA THR A 198 14.90 -4.46 23.21
C THR A 198 13.95 -5.28 24.07
N THR A 199 12.84 -4.67 24.50
CA THR A 199 11.85 -5.31 25.38
C THR A 199 11.17 -6.49 24.67
N LEU A 200 10.82 -6.34 23.39
CA LEU A 200 10.25 -7.39 22.55
C LEU A 200 11.21 -8.57 22.37
N LEU A 201 12.45 -8.30 21.96
CA LEU A 201 13.43 -9.34 21.68
C LEU A 201 13.81 -10.13 22.94
N LEU A 202 14.00 -9.44 24.08
CA LEU A 202 14.25 -10.10 25.35
C LEU A 202 13.08 -10.99 25.80
N TYR A 203 11.84 -10.52 25.60
CA TYR A 203 10.65 -11.33 25.88
C TYR A 203 10.61 -12.59 25.02
N LEU A 204 10.87 -12.47 23.71
CA LEU A 204 10.90 -13.61 22.78
C LEU A 204 12.01 -14.61 23.13
N SER A 205 13.18 -14.14 23.56
CA SER A 205 14.29 -14.98 24.02
C SER A 205 13.95 -15.72 25.31
N ASN A 206 13.42 -15.03 26.32
CA ASN A 206 13.17 -15.61 27.65
C ASN A 206 12.06 -16.67 27.66
N GLN A 207 11.09 -16.60 26.75
CA GLN A 207 10.02 -17.60 26.66
C GLN A 207 10.49 -18.96 26.13
N LYS A 208 11.72 -19.08 25.61
CA LYS A 208 12.31 -20.39 25.30
C LYS A 208 12.84 -21.10 26.55
N ASN A 209 13.40 -20.36 27.49
CA ASN A 209 14.00 -20.92 28.71
C ASN A 209 12.97 -21.48 29.71
N GLN A 210 11.68 -21.50 29.34
CA GLN A 210 10.56 -21.96 30.17
C GLN A 210 9.79 -23.16 29.58
N ASN A 211 10.26 -23.72 28.46
CA ASN A 211 9.79 -25.01 27.92
C ASN A 211 10.94 -26.02 27.90
#